data_AF-A0A354XU28-F1
#
_entry.id   AF-A0A354XU28-F1
#
_cell.length_a   1.000
_cell.length_b   1.000
_cell.length_c   1.000
_cell.angle_alpha   90.00
_cell.angle_beta   90.00
_cell.angle_gamma   90.00
#
_symmetry.space_group_name_H-M   'P 1'
#
loop_
_entity.id
_entity.type
_entity.pdbx_description
1 polymer ?
#
loop_
_entity_poly.entity_id
_entity_poly.type
_entity_poly.pdbx_seq_one_letter_code
_entity_poly.pdbx_strand_id
1 'polypeptide(L)'
;VHLGGRINLDPYPKLGDVVNEIAPLRGGNAQPGDYYEDEKKLEMVNAENNISLFLNFRAFKVKKEKTTIRTVFARHIETAEELSFSAPLFADCTGDGTIGYLAGADFAMGRESKAEFNEPTAPEEADKMTMGSSVQWYSKEGDKSSDFPEFDYGMDFNETNAQKVTMGEWTWETGMNFDQISDFERIRDYGMLVVYSNWS
;
A
#
# COMPACT_ATOMS: atom_id res chain seq x y z
N VAL A 1 9.99 -7.29 -3.41
CA VAL A 1 8.73 -7.19 -2.67
C VAL A 1 7.65 -7.74 -3.59
N HIS A 2 7.52 -9.06 -3.69
CA HIS A 2 6.68 -9.68 -4.72
C HIS A 2 5.80 -10.71 -4.05
N LEU A 3 4.53 -10.72 -4.46
CA LEU A 3 3.42 -11.54 -3.97
C LEU A 3 3.93 -12.84 -3.33
N GLY A 4 3.89 -12.90 -2.00
CA GLY A 4 4.65 -13.93 -1.30
C GLY A 4 4.50 -13.84 0.21
N GLY A 5 3.32 -14.20 0.71
CA GLY A 5 3.17 -14.71 2.06
C GLY A 5 3.58 -16.20 2.11
N ARG A 6 3.23 -16.89 3.20
CA ARG A 6 3.30 -18.35 3.20
C ARG A 6 2.21 -18.91 2.28
N ILE A 7 2.59 -19.31 1.08
CA ILE A 7 1.72 -20.01 0.12
C ILE A 7 1.91 -21.52 0.23
N ASN A 8 1.04 -22.28 -0.44
CA ASN A 8 1.08 -23.73 -0.49
C ASN A 8 1.01 -24.41 0.89
N LEU A 9 0.23 -23.83 1.79
CA LEU A 9 -0.04 -24.37 3.11
C LEU A 9 -1.22 -25.35 3.10
N ASP A 10 -1.19 -26.27 4.05
CA ASP A 10 -2.35 -27.12 4.36
C ASP A 10 -3.57 -26.28 4.76
N PRO A 11 -4.80 -26.74 4.50
CA PRO A 11 -5.15 -28.03 3.90
C PRO A 11 -5.19 -28.03 2.36
N TYR A 12 -5.03 -26.87 1.71
CA TYR A 12 -5.19 -26.73 0.26
C TYR A 12 -3.95 -26.09 -0.39
N PRO A 13 -2.81 -26.82 -0.44
CA PRO A 13 -1.56 -26.25 -0.91
C PRO A 13 -1.63 -25.73 -2.34
N LYS A 14 -2.43 -26.36 -3.21
CA LYS A 14 -2.58 -25.93 -4.60
C LYS A 14 -3.24 -24.55 -4.78
N LEU A 15 -3.94 -24.02 -3.78
CA LEU A 15 -4.47 -22.65 -3.86
C LEU A 15 -3.35 -21.61 -3.90
N GLY A 16 -2.18 -21.92 -3.35
CA GLY A 16 -1.01 -21.05 -3.44
C GLY A 16 -0.48 -20.89 -4.86
N ASP A 17 -0.69 -21.88 -5.73
CA ASP A 17 -0.19 -21.86 -7.11
C ASP A 17 -0.85 -20.76 -7.95
N VAL A 18 -2.10 -20.39 -7.63
CA VAL A 18 -2.80 -19.27 -8.28
C VAL A 18 -2.04 -17.95 -8.12
N VAL A 19 -1.38 -17.75 -6.97
CA VAL A 19 -0.54 -16.55 -6.74
C VAL A 19 0.63 -16.53 -7.72
N ASN A 20 1.24 -17.69 -7.99
CA ASN A 20 2.35 -17.81 -8.94
C ASN A 20 1.89 -17.58 -10.39
N GLU A 21 0.66 -17.96 -10.73
CA GLU A 21 0.09 -17.73 -12.06
C GLU A 21 -0.06 -16.22 -12.35
N ILE A 22 -0.53 -15.45 -11.37
CA ILE A 22 -0.79 -14.00 -11.52
C ILE A 22 0.44 -13.12 -11.21
N ALA A 23 1.45 -13.65 -10.52
CA ALA A 23 2.60 -12.87 -10.10
C ALA A 23 3.43 -12.37 -11.30
N PRO A 24 4.05 -11.18 -11.19
CA PRO A 24 5.01 -10.73 -12.19
C PRO A 24 6.24 -11.65 -12.20
N LEU A 25 6.79 -11.90 -13.38
CA LEU A 25 8.04 -12.65 -13.52
C LEU A 25 9.25 -11.86 -13.01
N ARG A 26 9.17 -10.53 -13.11
CA ARG A 26 10.24 -9.62 -12.73
C ARG A 26 10.02 -9.07 -11.34
N GLY A 27 11.10 -9.00 -10.58
CA GLY A 27 11.10 -8.36 -9.27
C GLY A 27 11.73 -6.97 -9.30
N GLY A 28 11.04 -5.96 -8.76
CA GLY A 28 11.57 -4.63 -8.52
C GLY A 28 10.63 -3.76 -7.70
N ASN A 29 11.08 -2.57 -7.31
CA ASN A 29 10.26 -1.53 -6.69
C ASN A 29 10.34 -0.27 -7.56
N ALA A 30 9.38 0.65 -7.40
CA ALA A 30 9.30 1.88 -8.19
C ALA A 30 9.41 1.63 -9.72
N GLN A 31 8.71 0.60 -10.22
CA GLN A 31 8.72 0.24 -11.64
C GLN A 31 7.39 0.62 -12.34
N PRO A 32 7.36 0.76 -13.67
CA PRO A 32 6.14 0.96 -14.43
C PRO A 32 5.23 -0.29 -14.47
N GLY A 33 3.96 -0.13 -14.85
CA GLY A 33 2.95 -1.19 -14.83
C GLY A 33 3.23 -2.37 -15.77
N ASP A 34 3.98 -2.17 -16.85
CA ASP A 34 4.45 -3.26 -17.73
C ASP A 34 5.48 -4.14 -17.02
N TYR A 35 6.31 -3.56 -16.14
CA TYR A 35 7.23 -4.30 -15.28
C TYR A 35 6.49 -5.20 -14.30
N TYR A 36 5.40 -4.68 -13.73
CA TYR A 36 4.52 -5.42 -12.84
C TYR A 36 3.55 -6.35 -13.56
N GLU A 37 3.49 -6.36 -14.90
CA GLU A 37 2.57 -7.17 -15.69
C GLU A 37 1.09 -6.89 -15.31
N ASP A 38 0.71 -5.62 -15.21
CA ASP A 38 -0.66 -5.23 -14.83
C ASP A 38 -1.71 -5.73 -15.84
N GLU A 39 -1.38 -5.73 -17.13
CA GLU A 39 -2.25 -6.24 -18.20
C GLU A 39 -2.52 -7.74 -18.02
N LYS A 40 -1.51 -8.56 -17.69
CA LYS A 40 -1.67 -9.99 -17.40
C LYS A 40 -2.67 -10.22 -16.26
N LYS A 41 -2.58 -9.45 -15.16
CA LYS A 41 -3.54 -9.57 -14.04
C LYS A 41 -4.95 -9.20 -14.47
N LEU A 42 -5.08 -8.12 -15.25
CA LEU A 42 -6.36 -7.63 -15.74
C LEU A 42 -7.01 -8.65 -16.70
N GLU A 43 -6.25 -9.22 -17.62
CA GLU A 43 -6.69 -10.28 -18.53
C GLU A 43 -7.21 -11.50 -17.77
N MET A 44 -6.47 -11.98 -16.77
CA MET A 44 -6.88 -13.11 -15.95
C MET A 44 -8.19 -12.84 -15.22
N VAL A 45 -8.35 -11.67 -14.60
CA VAL A 45 -9.59 -11.31 -13.90
C VAL A 45 -10.78 -11.19 -14.87
N ASN A 46 -10.56 -10.58 -16.04
CA ASN A 46 -11.61 -10.39 -17.04
C ASN A 46 -12.01 -11.69 -17.76
N ALA A 47 -11.15 -12.71 -17.75
CA ALA A 47 -11.48 -14.03 -18.29
C ALA A 47 -12.45 -14.82 -17.40
N GLU A 48 -12.61 -14.43 -16.13
CA GLU A 48 -13.46 -15.12 -15.17
C GLU A 48 -14.90 -14.60 -15.19
N ASN A 49 -15.83 -15.39 -15.74
CA ASN A 49 -17.25 -15.00 -15.90
C ASN A 49 -17.98 -14.68 -14.58
N ASN A 50 -17.47 -15.14 -13.45
CA ASN A 50 -18.07 -14.94 -12.13
C ASN A 50 -17.48 -13.74 -11.38
N ILE A 51 -16.56 -12.99 -11.98
CA ILE A 51 -15.95 -11.82 -11.39
C ILE A 51 -16.49 -10.58 -12.10
N SER A 52 -16.88 -9.58 -11.30
CA SER A 52 -17.17 -8.23 -11.79
C SER A 52 -16.15 -7.28 -11.18
N LEU A 53 -15.34 -6.65 -12.02
CA LEU A 53 -14.25 -5.77 -11.61
C LEU A 53 -14.68 -4.31 -11.67
N PHE A 54 -14.47 -3.58 -10.56
CA PHE A 54 -14.78 -2.15 -10.43
C PHE A 54 -13.50 -1.40 -10.06
N LEU A 55 -12.71 -1.00 -11.05
CA LEU A 55 -11.50 -0.21 -10.84
C LEU A 55 -11.82 1.23 -10.40
N ASN A 56 -10.88 1.88 -9.72
CA ASN A 56 -10.98 3.27 -9.27
C ASN A 56 -12.11 3.56 -8.27
N PHE A 57 -12.76 2.55 -7.70
CA PHE A 57 -13.75 2.68 -6.64
C PHE A 57 -13.12 2.48 -5.26
N ARG A 58 -13.21 3.49 -4.39
CA ARG A 58 -12.78 3.41 -3.00
C ARG A 58 -14.00 3.23 -2.10
N ALA A 59 -14.00 2.18 -1.28
CA ALA A 59 -15.03 1.98 -0.26
C ALA A 59 -14.93 3.06 0.82
N PHE A 60 -16.06 3.64 1.22
CA PHE A 60 -16.09 4.75 2.17
C PHE A 60 -17.19 4.65 3.24
N LYS A 61 -18.12 3.69 3.09
CA LYS A 61 -19.22 3.51 4.04
C LYS A 61 -19.73 2.08 4.04
N VAL A 62 -20.19 1.64 5.20
CA VAL A 62 -20.85 0.34 5.40
C VAL A 62 -22.22 0.56 6.03
N LYS A 63 -23.22 -0.21 5.59
CA LYS A 63 -24.49 -0.39 6.31
C LYS A 63 -24.52 -1.79 6.90
N LYS A 64 -24.74 -1.86 8.21
CA LYS A 64 -24.87 -3.10 8.95
C LYS A 64 -26.27 -3.25 9.55
N GLU A 65 -26.67 -4.49 9.76
CA GLU A 65 -27.81 -4.89 10.55
C GLU A 65 -27.33 -5.82 11.65
N LYS A 66 -27.39 -5.36 12.91
CA LYS A 66 -26.76 -6.03 14.06
C LYS A 66 -25.26 -6.30 13.79
N THR A 67 -24.90 -7.55 13.55
CA THR A 67 -23.54 -8.03 13.29
C THR A 67 -23.28 -8.36 11.81
N THR A 68 -24.28 -8.20 10.94
CA THR A 68 -24.17 -8.55 9.52
C THR A 68 -24.02 -7.30 8.67
N ILE A 69 -22.95 -7.23 7.88
CA ILE A 69 -22.81 -6.21 6.84
C ILE A 69 -23.82 -6.52 5.73
N ARG A 70 -24.66 -5.53 5.38
CA ARG A 70 -25.67 -5.66 4.32
C ARG A 70 -25.23 -4.98 3.03
N THR A 71 -24.54 -3.85 3.15
CA THR A 71 -24.16 -3.06 1.98
C THR A 71 -22.83 -2.34 2.22
N VAL A 72 -21.94 -2.40 1.24
CA VAL A 72 -20.73 -1.57 1.16
C VAL A 72 -20.96 -0.51 0.09
N PHE A 73 -20.61 0.74 0.38
CA PHE A 73 -20.67 1.86 -0.55
C PHE A 73 -19.26 2.22 -0.99
N ALA A 74 -19.08 2.40 -2.28
CA ALA A 74 -17.83 2.84 -2.87
C ALA A 74 -18.06 4.05 -3.77
N ARG A 75 -17.03 4.89 -3.88
CA ARG A 75 -17.05 6.10 -4.71
C ARG A 75 -15.90 6.04 -5.70
N HIS A 76 -16.19 6.36 -6.96
CA HIS A 76 -15.16 6.52 -7.98
C HIS A 76 -14.29 7.74 -7.62
N ILE A 77 -12.97 7.54 -7.56
CA ILE A 77 -12.05 8.56 -7.02
C ILE A 77 -11.94 9.81 -7.90
N GLU A 78 -12.20 9.70 -9.20
CA GLU A 78 -12.10 10.84 -10.13
C GLU A 78 -13.44 11.54 -10.42
N THR A 79 -14.53 10.79 -10.51
CA THR A 79 -15.85 11.30 -10.95
C THR A 79 -16.83 11.52 -9.81
N ALA A 80 -16.48 11.05 -8.60
CA ALA A 80 -17.34 11.03 -7.43
C ALA A 80 -18.64 10.21 -7.59
N GLU A 81 -18.78 9.40 -8.64
CA GLU A 81 -19.90 8.47 -8.80
C GLU A 81 -19.93 7.46 -7.64
N GLU A 82 -21.11 7.22 -7.06
CA GLU A 82 -21.28 6.29 -5.95
C GLU A 82 -22.02 5.03 -6.37
N LEU A 83 -21.46 3.89 -5.98
CA LEU A 83 -22.07 2.57 -6.12
C LEU A 83 -22.30 1.95 -4.75
N SER A 84 -23.26 1.04 -4.68
CA SER A 84 -23.54 0.25 -3.49
C SER A 84 -23.62 -1.23 -3.82
N PHE A 85 -22.95 -2.05 -3.04
CA PHE A 85 -22.82 -3.49 -3.24
C PHE A 85 -23.46 -4.23 -2.09
N SER A 86 -24.39 -5.13 -2.41
CA SER A 86 -25.05 -6.01 -1.44
C SER A 86 -24.68 -7.46 -1.72
N ALA A 87 -24.20 -8.15 -0.69
CA ALA A 87 -23.73 -9.53 -0.79
C ALA A 87 -23.99 -10.25 0.54
N PRO A 88 -24.10 -11.60 0.54
CA PRO A 88 -24.22 -12.37 1.78
C PRO A 88 -22.93 -12.36 2.60
N LEU A 89 -21.78 -12.15 1.95
CA LEU A 89 -20.45 -12.14 2.55
C LEU A 89 -19.60 -11.04 1.90
N PHE A 90 -18.69 -10.46 2.69
CA PHE A 90 -17.69 -9.50 2.25
C PHE A 90 -16.34 -9.95 2.78
N ALA A 91 -15.30 -9.86 1.95
CA ALA A 91 -13.91 -10.00 2.36
C ALA A 91 -13.28 -8.60 2.38
N ASP A 92 -12.74 -8.18 3.51
CA ASP A 92 -12.00 -6.91 3.60
C ASP A 92 -10.55 -7.15 3.18
N CYS A 93 -10.23 -6.75 1.96
CA CYS A 93 -8.88 -6.81 1.38
C CYS A 93 -8.32 -5.39 1.15
N THR A 94 -8.72 -4.40 1.96
CA THR A 94 -8.32 -2.99 1.78
C THR A 94 -6.89 -2.68 2.25
N GLY A 95 -6.18 -3.65 2.85
CA GLY A 95 -4.87 -3.44 3.47
C GLY A 95 -5.00 -3.02 4.93
N ASP A 96 -5.62 -1.87 5.18
CA ASP A 96 -5.73 -1.27 6.52
C ASP A 96 -7.02 -1.67 7.29
N GLY A 97 -7.81 -2.60 6.77
CA GLY A 97 -9.05 -3.04 7.42
C GLY A 97 -10.17 -1.99 7.42
N THR A 98 -10.24 -1.16 6.37
CA THR A 98 -11.21 -0.05 6.25
C THR A 98 -12.65 -0.49 6.40
N ILE A 99 -13.04 -1.63 5.80
CA ILE A 99 -14.43 -2.13 5.90
C ILE A 99 -14.71 -2.61 7.31
N GLY A 100 -13.75 -3.31 7.93
CA GLY A 100 -13.83 -3.75 9.33
C GLY A 100 -14.04 -2.56 10.29
N TYR A 101 -13.19 -1.54 10.19
CA TYR A 101 -13.33 -0.31 10.96
C TYR A 101 -14.70 0.35 10.76
N LEU A 102 -15.14 0.53 9.50
CA LEU A 102 -16.44 1.14 9.19
C LEU A 102 -17.64 0.30 9.68
N ALA A 103 -17.47 -1.01 9.84
CA ALA A 103 -18.48 -1.89 10.43
C ALA A 103 -18.51 -1.82 11.98
N GLY A 104 -17.52 -1.16 12.59
CA GLY A 104 -17.35 -1.03 14.03
C GLY A 104 -16.64 -2.21 14.67
N ALA A 105 -15.71 -2.85 13.95
CA ALA A 105 -14.77 -3.79 14.55
C ALA A 105 -13.78 -3.06 15.47
N ASP A 106 -13.28 -3.76 16.49
CA ASP A 106 -12.16 -3.29 17.29
C ASP A 106 -10.91 -3.21 16.41
N PHE A 107 -10.05 -2.22 16.67
CA PHE A 107 -8.81 -2.00 15.93
C PHE A 107 -7.73 -1.44 16.87
N ALA A 108 -6.48 -1.64 16.48
CA ALA A 108 -5.31 -1.07 17.14
C ALA A 108 -4.44 -0.36 16.11
N MET A 109 -3.58 0.56 16.58
CA MET A 109 -2.59 1.25 15.77
C MET A 109 -1.22 1.08 16.42
N GLY A 110 -0.20 0.81 15.61
CA GLY A 110 1.14 0.51 16.09
C GLY A 110 1.34 -0.98 16.34
N ARG A 111 2.07 -1.32 17.41
CA ARG A 111 2.36 -2.71 17.79
C ARG A 111 1.87 -2.98 19.20
N GLU A 112 1.09 -4.03 19.33
CA GLU A 112 0.63 -4.54 20.63
C GLU A 112 1.78 -5.20 21.40
N SER A 113 1.63 -5.36 22.71
CA SER A 113 2.64 -6.05 23.53
C SER A 113 2.53 -7.57 23.41
N LYS A 114 3.63 -8.30 23.66
CA LYS A 114 3.60 -9.77 23.75
C LYS A 114 2.54 -10.28 24.73
N ALA A 115 2.36 -9.58 25.85
CA ALA A 115 1.47 -10.00 26.93
C ALA A 115 -0.03 -9.89 26.56
N GLU A 116 -0.37 -9.03 25.60
CA GLU A 116 -1.77 -8.75 25.23
C GLU A 116 -2.42 -9.93 24.50
N PHE A 117 -1.70 -10.50 23.53
CA PHE A 117 -2.20 -11.61 22.69
C PHE A 117 -1.35 -12.88 22.76
N ASN A 118 -0.36 -12.92 23.65
CA ASN A 118 0.60 -14.02 23.77
C ASN A 118 1.34 -14.29 22.43
N GLU A 119 1.71 -13.22 21.73
CA GLU A 119 2.43 -13.28 20.46
C GLU A 119 3.95 -13.16 20.68
N PRO A 120 4.76 -14.21 20.46
CA PRO A 120 6.19 -14.18 20.78
C PRO A 120 7.01 -13.18 19.95
N THR A 121 6.50 -12.81 18.77
CA THR A 121 7.13 -11.90 17.80
C THR A 121 6.85 -10.42 18.06
N ALA A 122 5.85 -10.10 18.89
CA ALA A 122 5.51 -8.74 19.28
C ALA A 122 6.59 -8.10 20.19
N PRO A 123 6.64 -6.77 20.35
CA PRO A 123 7.51 -6.11 21.34
C PRO A 123 7.07 -6.40 22.79
N GLU A 124 8.00 -6.28 23.75
CA GLU A 124 7.67 -6.46 25.18
C GLU A 124 6.64 -5.43 25.67
N GLU A 125 6.80 -4.18 25.24
CA GLU A 125 5.90 -3.07 25.54
C GLU A 125 5.23 -2.61 24.25
N ALA A 126 3.96 -2.24 24.33
CA ALA A 126 3.24 -1.69 23.18
C ALA A 126 3.82 -0.33 22.78
N ASP A 127 3.83 -0.04 21.48
CA ASP A 127 4.25 1.26 20.97
C ASP A 127 3.47 1.69 19.72
N LYS A 128 3.74 2.92 19.28
CA LYS A 128 3.05 3.54 18.13
C LYS A 128 3.74 3.24 16.80
N MET A 129 4.76 2.38 16.78
CA MET A 129 5.55 2.18 15.57
C MET A 129 4.70 1.47 14.51
N THR A 130 4.62 2.07 13.34
CA THR A 130 4.00 1.50 12.14
C THR A 130 5.04 1.42 11.03
N MET A 131 4.73 0.72 9.94
CA MET A 131 5.45 0.97 8.69
C MET A 131 5.18 2.42 8.27
N GLY A 132 6.23 3.12 7.87
CA GLY A 132 6.06 4.47 7.36
C GLY A 132 5.54 4.48 5.92
N SER A 133 5.54 5.68 5.33
CA SER A 133 5.13 5.90 3.95
C SER A 133 6.36 6.11 3.07
N SER A 134 6.49 5.31 2.01
CA SER A 134 7.59 5.42 1.04
C SER A 134 7.29 6.45 -0.05
N VAL A 135 8.27 7.28 -0.38
CA VAL A 135 8.23 8.14 -1.59
C VAL A 135 9.00 7.43 -2.70
N GLN A 136 8.27 6.71 -3.54
CA GLN A 136 8.85 5.98 -4.67
C GLN A 136 8.96 6.89 -5.90
N TRP A 137 10.13 6.91 -6.51
CA TRP A 137 10.42 7.65 -7.73
C TRP A 137 11.49 6.91 -8.53
N TYR A 138 11.58 7.20 -9.83
CA TYR A 138 12.65 6.71 -10.67
C TYR A 138 13.00 7.76 -11.73
N SER A 139 14.25 7.75 -12.16
CA SER A 139 14.75 8.54 -13.27
C SER A 139 14.89 7.68 -14.52
N LYS A 140 14.83 8.31 -15.69
CA LYS A 140 15.13 7.68 -16.97
C LYS A 140 16.32 8.41 -17.58
N GLU A 141 17.24 7.64 -18.16
CA GLU A 141 18.33 8.21 -18.93
C GLU A 141 17.77 8.94 -20.16
N GLY A 142 18.18 10.19 -20.33
CA GLY A 142 17.76 11.03 -21.45
C GLY A 142 18.91 11.25 -22.43
N ASP A 143 18.58 11.60 -23.68
CA ASP A 143 19.57 11.84 -24.74
C ASP A 143 20.41 13.12 -24.50
N LYS A 144 20.00 13.96 -23.55
CA LYS A 144 20.63 15.24 -23.22
C LYS A 144 20.71 15.43 -21.72
N SER A 145 21.71 16.18 -21.29
CA SER A 145 21.81 16.66 -19.91
C SER A 145 20.53 17.44 -19.54
N SER A 146 20.02 17.18 -18.34
CA SER A 146 18.85 17.82 -17.77
C SER A 146 19.24 18.37 -16.40
N ASP A 147 19.03 19.66 -16.20
CA ASP A 147 19.28 20.30 -14.92
C ASP A 147 18.11 20.05 -13.98
N PHE A 148 18.40 19.87 -12.70
CA PHE A 148 17.40 19.90 -11.65
C PHE A 148 17.48 21.24 -10.91
N PRO A 149 16.35 21.90 -10.59
CA PRO A 149 16.36 23.18 -9.89
C PRO A 149 17.05 23.07 -8.52
N GLU A 150 17.86 24.07 -8.18
CA GLU A 150 18.40 24.20 -6.83
C GLU A 150 17.26 24.36 -5.81
N PHE A 151 17.29 23.57 -4.75
CA PHE A 151 16.26 23.49 -3.72
C PHE A 151 16.75 24.12 -2.41
N ASP A 152 16.76 25.45 -2.36
CA ASP A 152 17.42 26.29 -1.35
C ASP A 152 16.72 26.36 0.03
N TYR A 153 15.50 25.83 0.13
CA TYR A 153 14.76 25.66 1.40
C TYR A 153 14.72 24.21 1.88
N GLY A 154 15.51 23.35 1.23
CA GLY A 154 15.63 21.93 1.51
C GLY A 154 16.44 21.60 2.76
N MET A 155 16.75 20.31 2.88
CA MET A 155 17.74 19.81 3.83
C MET A 155 19.14 19.91 3.22
N ASP A 156 20.14 20.18 4.06
CA ASP A 156 21.53 20.25 3.62
C ASP A 156 22.07 18.84 3.30
N PHE A 157 22.27 18.58 2.00
CA PHE A 157 22.98 17.41 1.52
C PHE A 157 24.42 17.75 1.13
N ASN A 158 25.31 16.77 1.28
CA ASN A 158 26.70 16.81 0.92
C ASN A 158 27.17 15.42 0.47
N GLU A 159 28.42 15.31 0.05
CA GLU A 159 29.00 14.07 -0.47
C GLU A 159 28.91 12.85 0.46
N THR A 160 28.69 13.03 1.76
CA THR A 160 28.63 11.95 2.76
C THR A 160 27.21 11.48 3.10
N ASN A 161 26.18 12.30 2.88
CA ASN A 161 24.79 11.94 3.18
C ASN A 161 23.91 11.81 1.93
N ALA A 162 24.33 12.37 0.79
CA ALA A 162 23.62 12.27 -0.47
C ALA A 162 23.61 10.83 -1.00
N GLN A 163 22.43 10.37 -1.39
CA GLN A 163 22.23 9.09 -2.05
C GLN A 163 22.29 9.29 -3.56
N LYS A 164 23.37 8.80 -4.18
CA LYS A 164 23.56 8.81 -5.64
C LYS A 164 22.87 7.62 -6.28
N VAL A 165 21.53 7.63 -6.24
CA VAL A 165 20.67 6.56 -6.77
C VAL A 165 19.83 7.07 -7.92
N THR A 166 19.37 6.18 -8.80
CA THR A 166 18.50 6.53 -9.93
C THR A 166 17.02 6.24 -9.64
N MET A 167 16.71 5.71 -8.46
CA MET A 167 15.35 5.45 -7.98
C MET A 167 15.28 5.51 -6.45
N GLY A 168 14.12 5.92 -5.92
CA GLY A 168 13.74 5.78 -4.53
C GLY A 168 13.02 4.45 -4.31
N GLU A 169 13.67 3.52 -3.63
CA GLU A 169 13.07 2.23 -3.29
C GLU A 169 12.05 2.34 -2.13
N TRP A 170 11.34 1.25 -1.85
CA TRP A 170 10.44 1.12 -0.69
C TRP A 170 11.09 1.48 0.65
N THR A 171 12.41 1.38 0.76
CA THR A 171 13.19 1.76 1.96
C THR A 171 13.29 3.26 2.17
N TRP A 172 12.95 4.10 1.18
CA TRP A 172 12.86 5.55 1.32
C TRP A 172 11.56 5.93 2.03
N GLU A 173 11.48 5.50 3.28
CA GLU A 173 10.27 5.49 4.10
C GLU A 173 10.39 6.51 5.24
N THR A 174 9.29 7.23 5.50
CA THR A 174 9.23 8.24 6.56
C THR A 174 7.99 8.06 7.42
N GLY A 175 8.03 8.58 8.65
CA GLY A 175 6.83 8.66 9.48
C GLY A 175 6.56 7.49 10.42
N MET A 176 7.45 6.50 10.57
CA MET A 176 7.21 5.27 11.38
C MET A 176 6.64 5.50 12.80
N ASN A 177 6.90 6.65 13.43
CA ASN A 177 6.40 7.01 14.77
C ASN A 177 5.32 8.12 14.77
N PHE A 178 4.80 8.46 13.60
CA PHE A 178 3.68 9.38 13.40
C PHE A 178 2.42 8.60 13.04
N ASP A 179 1.27 9.23 13.24
CA ASP A 179 0.00 8.62 12.87
C ASP A 179 -0.16 8.68 11.34
N GLN A 180 -0.12 7.51 10.68
CA GLN A 180 -0.15 7.42 9.21
C GLN A 180 -1.45 7.93 8.57
N ILE A 181 -2.47 8.26 9.37
CA ILE A 181 -3.76 8.76 8.88
C ILE A 181 -3.85 10.26 9.11
N SER A 182 -3.68 10.71 10.35
CA SER A 182 -3.88 12.10 10.75
C SER A 182 -2.66 13.00 10.50
N ASP A 183 -1.44 12.44 10.56
CA ASP A 183 -0.20 13.17 10.28
C ASP A 183 0.28 12.98 8.82
N PHE A 184 -0.52 12.33 7.97
CA PHE A 184 -0.07 11.90 6.63
C PHE A 184 0.45 13.04 5.75
N GLU A 185 -0.16 14.22 5.81
CA GLU A 185 0.31 15.37 5.04
C GLU A 185 1.75 15.76 5.42
N ARG A 186 2.06 15.80 6.72
CA ARG A 186 3.42 16.03 7.21
C ARG A 186 4.37 14.93 6.76
N ILE A 187 3.97 13.67 6.88
CA ILE A 187 4.80 12.51 6.51
C ILE A 187 5.14 12.57 5.01
N ARG A 188 4.12 12.74 4.16
CA ARG A 188 4.27 12.89 2.70
C ARG A 188 5.18 14.08 2.37
N ASP A 189 4.90 15.25 2.92
CA ASP A 189 5.61 16.48 2.57
C ASP A 189 7.07 16.43 3.01
N TYR A 190 7.35 15.84 4.18
CA TYR A 190 8.72 15.59 4.62
C TYR A 190 9.45 14.59 3.70
N GLY A 191 8.79 13.50 3.31
CA GLY A 191 9.37 12.55 2.35
C GLY A 191 9.73 13.21 1.01
N MET A 192 8.83 14.05 0.47
CA MET A 192 9.09 14.80 -0.76
C MET A 192 10.21 15.84 -0.59
N LEU A 193 10.24 16.55 0.54
CA LEU A 193 11.31 17.49 0.90
C LEU A 193 12.67 16.80 0.86
N VAL A 194 12.80 15.63 1.50
CA VAL A 194 14.05 14.84 1.52
C VAL A 194 14.47 14.44 0.11
N VAL A 195 13.55 13.93 -0.71
CA VAL A 195 13.84 13.50 -2.09
C VAL A 195 14.32 14.67 -2.95
N TYR A 196 13.61 15.79 -2.93
CA TYR A 196 14.00 16.96 -3.72
C TYR A 196 15.31 17.58 -3.24
N SER A 197 15.54 17.60 -1.92
CA SER A 197 16.81 18.09 -1.36
C SER A 197 18.00 17.19 -1.72
N ASN A 198 17.80 15.87 -1.79
CA ASN A 198 18.86 14.94 -2.18
C ASN A 198 19.22 15.01 -3.67
N TRP A 199 18.25 15.37 -4.51
CA TRP A 199 18.44 15.46 -5.96
C TRP A 199 18.95 16.83 -6.43
N SER A 200 18.64 17.89 -5.67
CA SER A 200 19.22 19.22 -5.83
C SER A 200 20.72 19.24 -5.54
#